data_AF-A0A2T6F6I6-F1
#
_entry.id   AF-A0A2T6F6I6-F1
#
_cell.length_a   1.000
_cell.length_b   1.000
_cell.length_c   1.000
_cell.angle_alpha   90.00
_cell.angle_beta   90.00
_cell.angle_gamma   90.00
#
_symmetry.space_group_name_H-M   'P 1'
#
loop_
_entity.id
_entity.type
_entity.pdbx_description
1 polymer ?
#
loop_
_entity_poly.entity_id
_entity_poly.type
_entity_poly.pdbx_seq_one_letter_code
_entity_poly.pdbx_strand_id
1 'polypeptide(L)' 'MSFGFGFGPHMCVGLFIAKAEIEVALNAMLDLMPDLRFDPAYPRPVIRGVQLRGPEGVHVVWTPQ' A
#
# COMPACT_ATOMS: atom_id res chain seq x y z
N MET A 1 0.76 12.66 13.90
CA MET A 1 0.68 11.49 14.81
C MET A 1 0.52 10.24 13.96
N SER A 2 1.39 9.22 14.09
CA SER A 2 1.39 8.03 13.21
C SER A 2 0.81 6.82 13.95
N PHE A 3 -0.50 6.81 14.20
CA PHE A 3 -1.16 5.79 15.04
C PHE A 3 -0.96 4.34 14.56
N GLY A 4 -0.70 4.12 13.27
CA GLY A 4 -0.38 2.78 12.72
C GLY A 4 0.99 2.22 13.12
N PHE A 5 1.86 3.02 13.73
CA PHE A 5 3.23 2.62 14.11
C PHE A 5 3.47 2.61 15.63
N GLY A 6 2.40 2.68 16.42
CA GLY A 6 2.47 2.69 17.88
C GLY A 6 2.94 4.03 18.47
N PHE A 7 3.19 4.03 19.79
CA PHE A 7 3.58 5.19 20.58
C PHE A 7 4.43 4.79 21.79
N GLY A 8 5.30 5.69 22.27
CA GLY A 8 6.15 5.47 23.45
C GLY A 8 7.39 4.61 23.14
N PRO A 9 7.95 3.91 24.16
CA PRO A 9 9.18 3.13 24.03
C PRO A 9 9.14 2.01 22.98
N HIS A 10 7.94 1.59 22.58
CA HIS A 10 7.72 0.54 21.58
C HIS A 10 7.19 1.09 20.26
N MET A 11 7.43 2.37 19.96
CA MET A 11 7.18 2.90 18.62
C MET A 11 7.99 2.11 17.60
N CYS A 12 7.39 1.85 16.43
CA CYS A 12 8.05 1.11 15.37
C CYS A 12 9.39 1.77 14.99
N VAL A 13 10.47 1.04 15.21
CA VAL A 13 11.84 1.46 14.87
C VAL A 13 12.00 1.74 13.37
N GLY A 14 11.22 1.06 12.53
CA GLY A 14 11.24 1.20 11.08
C GLY A 14 10.35 2.31 10.51
N LEU A 15 9.72 3.15 11.34
CA LEU A 15 8.73 4.16 10.90
C LEU A 15 9.23 5.01 9.72
N PHE A 16 10.45 5.52 9.80
CA PHE A 16 10.98 6.43 8.78
C PHE A 16 11.35 5.70 7.49
N ILE A 17 11.91 4.49 7.61
CA ILE A 17 12.26 3.66 6.45
C ILE A 17 10.98 3.23 5.71
N ALA A 18 10.00 2.68 6.44
CA ALA A 18 8.73 2.24 5.86
C ALA A 18 8.00 3.38 5.13
N LYS A 19 8.04 4.61 5.69
CA LYS A 19 7.46 5.78 5.02
C LYS A 19 8.20 6.15 3.74
N ALA A 20 9.52 6.17 3.78
CA ALA A 20 10.34 6.46 2.60
C ALA A 20 10.10 5.41 1.50
N GLU A 21 10.04 4.13 1.86
CA GLU A 21 9.74 3.05 0.91
C GLU A 21 8.35 3.19 0.29
N ILE A 22 7.31 3.48 1.10
CA ILE A 22 5.95 3.71 0.60
C ILE A 22 5.91 4.90 -0.36
N GLU A 23 6.56 6.00 -0.02
CA GLU A 23 6.59 7.21 -0.84
C GLU A 23 7.27 6.97 -2.19
N VAL A 24 8.46 6.35 -2.18
CA VAL A 24 9.19 6.02 -3.42
C VAL A 24 8.41 5.02 -4.27
N ALA A 25 7.88 3.95 -3.67
CA ALA A 25 7.14 2.93 -4.39
C ALA A 25 5.85 3.48 -5.03
N LEU A 26 5.06 4.27 -4.29
CA LEU A 26 3.83 4.84 -4.83
C LEU A 26 4.11 5.84 -5.95
N ASN A 27 5.10 6.71 -5.81
CA ASN A 27 5.47 7.64 -6.87
C ASN A 27 5.92 6.90 -8.13
N ALA A 28 6.82 5.91 -7.99
CA ALA A 28 7.27 5.10 -9.12
C ALA A 28 6.11 4.35 -9.81
N MET A 29 5.15 3.82 -9.04
CA MET A 29 3.95 3.19 -9.61
C MET A 29 3.12 4.19 -10.40
N LEU A 30 2.89 5.40 -9.89
CA LEU A 30 2.10 6.43 -10.57
C LEU A 30 2.80 6.98 -11.82
N ASP A 31 4.12 7.09 -11.81
CA ASP A 31 4.91 7.55 -12.96
C ASP A 31 4.96 6.51 -14.09
N LEU A 32 5.02 5.22 -13.74
CA LEU A 32 5.23 4.11 -14.70
C LEU A 32 3.93 3.41 -15.12
N MET A 33 2.83 3.58 -14.39
CA MET A 33 1.56 2.90 -14.63
C MET A 33 0.44 3.92 -14.89
N PRO A 34 0.36 4.52 -16.09
CA PRO A 34 -0.69 5.48 -16.41
C PRO A 34 -2.08 4.79 -16.40
N ASP A 35 -3.11 5.54 -16.00
CA ASP A 35 -4.49 5.07 -15.86
C ASP A 35 -4.66 3.84 -14.93
N LEU A 36 -3.78 3.70 -13.93
CA LEU A 36 -3.82 2.62 -12.96
C LEU A 36 -5.18 2.57 -12.26
N ARG A 37 -5.84 1.41 -12.37
CA ARG A 37 -7.18 1.17 -11.82
C ARG A 37 -7.33 -0.29 -11.40
N PHE A 38 -8.31 -0.57 -10.56
CA PHE A 38 -8.67 -1.95 -10.24
C PHE A 38 -9.14 -2.69 -11.49
N ASP A 39 -8.71 -3.94 -11.62
CA ASP A 39 -9.14 -4.82 -12.71
C ASP A 39 -10.62 -5.20 -12.52
N PRO A 40 -11.53 -4.84 -13.46
CA PRO A 40 -12.94 -5.18 -13.36
C PRO A 40 -13.22 -6.69 -13.47
N ALA A 41 -12.27 -7.49 -13.94
CA ALA A 41 -12.40 -8.96 -13.99
C ALA A 41 -12.31 -9.61 -12.60
N TYR A 42 -11.86 -8.86 -11.57
CA TYR A 42 -11.72 -9.35 -10.20
C TYR A 42 -12.62 -8.58 -9.23
N PRO A 43 -13.06 -9.20 -8.12
CA PRO A 43 -13.78 -8.49 -7.08
C PRO A 43 -12.90 -7.40 -6.45
N ARG A 44 -13.53 -6.35 -5.92
CA ARG A 44 -12.82 -5.28 -5.20
C ARG A 44 -12.03 -5.86 -4.02
N PRO A 45 -10.80 -5.40 -3.76
CA PRO A 45 -10.02 -5.85 -2.62
C PRO A 45 -10.77 -5.58 -1.32
N VAL A 46 -10.82 -6.58 -0.44
CA VAL A 46 -11.44 -6.46 0.88
C VAL A 46 -10.35 -6.57 1.93
N ILE A 47 -10.30 -5.62 2.86
CA ILE A 47 -9.38 -5.67 3.99
C ILE A 47 -9.84 -6.79 4.93
N ARG A 48 -8.97 -7.77 5.16
CA ARG A 48 -9.19 -8.90 6.07
C ARG A 48 -8.02 -9.01 7.05
N GLY A 49 -8.17 -9.90 8.02
CA GLY A 49 -7.16 -10.18 9.04
C GLY A 49 -7.40 -9.45 10.36
N VAL A 50 -6.72 -9.93 11.42
CA VAL A 50 -6.87 -9.43 12.79
C VAL A 50 -5.60 -8.75 13.26
N GLN A 51 -4.46 -9.44 13.17
CA GLN A 51 -3.14 -8.89 13.52
C GLN A 51 -2.58 -8.00 12.40
N LEU A 52 -2.51 -8.54 11.17
CA LEU A 52 -2.17 -7.80 9.96
C LEU A 52 -3.44 -7.59 9.15
N ARG A 53 -3.74 -6.33 8.83
CA ARG A 53 -4.97 -5.94 8.12
C ARG A 53 -4.62 -5.42 6.74
N GLY A 54 -5.04 -6.15 5.73
CA GLY A 54 -4.82 -5.81 4.33
C GLY A 54 -5.61 -6.73 3.41
N PRO A 55 -5.71 -6.39 2.11
CA PRO A 55 -6.19 -7.32 1.11
C PRO A 55 -5.17 -8.42 0.86
N GLU A 56 -5.63 -9.62 0.52
CA GLU A 56 -4.76 -10.74 0.11
C GLU A 56 -4.10 -10.48 -1.26
N GLY A 57 -4.75 -9.65 -2.09
CA GLY A 57 -4.23 -9.20 -3.37
C GLY A 57 -4.97 -7.96 -3.86
N VAL A 58 -4.28 -7.16 -4.68
CA VAL A 58 -4.82 -5.98 -5.33
C VAL A 58 -4.62 -6.13 -6.84
N HIS A 59 -5.64 -6.66 -7.52
CA HIS A 59 -5.62 -6.84 -8.97
C HIS A 59 -5.87 -5.51 -9.67
N VAL A 60 -4.95 -5.13 -10.55
CA VAL A 60 -4.96 -3.83 -11.24
C VAL A 60 -4.62 -3.99 -12.71
N VAL A 61 -5.10 -3.04 -13.50
CA VAL A 61 -4.75 -2.86 -14.91
C VAL A 61 -4.32 -1.42 -15.14
N TRP A 62 -3.42 -1.23 -16.09
CA TRP A 62 -2.92 0.09 -16.51
C TRP A 62 -2.71 0.08 -18.03
N THR A 63 -2.55 1.25 -18.62
CA THR A 63 -2.26 1.38 -20.05
C THR A 63 -0.76 1.06 -20.25
N PRO A 64 -0.39 0.06 -21.07
CA PRO A 64 1.02 -0.21 -21.36
C PRO A 64 1.67 1.00 -22.02
N GLN A 65 2.90 1.32 -21.63
CA GLN A 65 3.72 2.35 -22.25
C GLN A 65 4.36 1.85 -23.55
#